data_AF-A0A7C5J315-F1
#
_entry.id   AF-A0A7C5J315-F1
#
_cell.length_a   1.000
_cell.length_b   1.000
_cell.length_c   1.000
_cell.angle_alpha   90.00
_cell.angle_beta   90.00
_cell.angle_gamma   90.00
#
_symmetry.space_group_name_H-M   'P 1'
#
loop_
_entity.id
_entity.type
_entity.pdbx_description
1 polymer ?
#
loop_
_entity_poly.entity_id
_entity_poly.type
_entity_poly.pdbx_seq_one_letter_code
_entity_poly.pdbx_strand_id
1 'polypeptide(L)'
;MPTAPWDSSNFLDLWRRLYPRAYTRPLEEESEGEGLDPVAAFAAIWARVDRAIDYTIQRYYLKPHTLQTGEPAAGLGIAAGALTLTRTAPMNFEITLVPGTLLQASYMDTFGTLREGATYEVVTELVMPAGSAGPFSLDVQAVSGGFSGNVREGSIVAFVSQTVAEIDDATIGAGLDTVTNAGTRDSFIDSHVGRYFVFDTTTPIDVDRETPRRIISIGGQVVTVATPYAAVGIPAPGRVLAFADLGITIEQPDALTSGRDAWLDAIGEERRIFRRNGESDDAYRDRICELPDTISPGAINRIARRILDPLGIRFVLKETRDPNTWPGFIYDESPYDVGTPFDGYVGGCELTTAFVICVALGGQGEFGAPYDATLVPNPNAWDVMAYDGFAVEYAATLGALYDQINAARAAGVCFDIVLDLAL
;
A
#
# COMPACT_ATOMS: atom_id res chain seq x y z
N MET A 1 -20.13 17.36 5.90
CA MET A 1 -20.47 16.78 7.22
C MET A 1 -19.19 16.76 8.05
N PRO A 2 -19.27 16.74 9.39
CA PRO A 2 -18.08 16.54 10.22
C PRO A 2 -17.42 15.19 9.88
N THR A 3 -16.10 15.19 9.89
CA THR A 3 -15.23 14.09 9.43
C THR A 3 -15.04 12.98 10.47
N ALA A 4 -15.58 13.15 11.68
CA ALA A 4 -15.52 12.18 12.77
C ALA A 4 -16.93 11.94 13.33
N PRO A 5 -17.22 10.73 13.85
CA PRO A 5 -18.48 10.46 14.50
C PRO A 5 -18.69 11.41 15.68
N TRP A 6 -19.91 11.90 15.84
CA TRP A 6 -20.27 12.84 16.89
C TRP A 6 -20.12 12.20 18.26
N ASP A 7 -19.45 12.92 19.15
CA ASP A 7 -19.44 12.58 20.56
C ASP A 7 -20.65 13.18 21.28
N SER A 8 -20.82 12.80 22.55
CA SER A 8 -21.93 13.30 23.37
C SER A 8 -21.94 14.83 23.49
N SER A 9 -20.77 15.48 23.45
CA SER A 9 -20.67 16.93 23.54
C SER A 9 -21.21 17.61 22.29
N ASN A 10 -20.95 17.04 21.11
CA ASN A 10 -21.46 17.55 19.84
C ASN A 10 -23.00 17.51 19.80
N PHE A 11 -23.61 16.43 20.28
CA PHE A 11 -25.07 16.32 20.38
C PHE A 11 -25.68 17.28 21.40
N LEU A 12 -25.01 17.50 22.54
CA LEU A 12 -25.45 18.49 23.53
C LEU A 12 -25.35 19.92 22.97
N ASP A 13 -24.30 20.23 22.23
CA ASP A 13 -24.15 21.53 21.59
C ASP A 13 -25.17 21.76 20.48
N LEU A 14 -25.51 20.73 19.70
CA LEU A 14 -26.62 20.80 18.75
C LEU A 14 -27.94 21.09 19.48
N TRP A 15 -28.23 20.38 20.57
CA TRP A 15 -29.43 20.60 21.37
C TRP A 15 -29.51 22.04 21.89
N ARG A 16 -28.40 22.58 22.43
CA ARG A 16 -28.32 23.98 22.89
C ARG A 16 -28.59 25.00 21.78
N ARG A 17 -28.25 24.68 20.53
CA ARG A 17 -28.51 25.55 19.36
C ARG A 17 -29.94 25.44 18.84
N LEU A 18 -30.57 24.27 18.97
CA LEU A 18 -31.93 24.01 18.50
C LEU A 18 -33.00 24.62 19.40
N TYR A 19 -32.74 24.69 20.72
CA TYR A 19 -33.72 25.19 21.69
C TYR A 19 -33.37 26.59 22.21
N PRO A 20 -34.37 27.46 22.47
CA PRO A 20 -34.12 28.77 23.04
C PRO A 20 -33.42 28.68 24.41
N ARG A 21 -32.50 29.61 24.69
CA ARG A 21 -31.73 29.63 25.96
C ARG A 21 -32.63 29.67 27.20
N ALA A 22 -33.80 30.32 27.11
CA ALA A 22 -34.77 30.36 28.20
C ALA A 22 -35.33 28.97 28.58
N TYR A 23 -35.32 28.01 27.66
CA TYR A 23 -35.72 26.63 27.90
C TYR A 23 -34.55 25.76 28.37
N THR A 24 -33.35 25.94 27.79
CA THR A 24 -32.20 25.10 28.13
C THR A 24 -31.56 25.48 29.46
N ARG A 25 -31.57 26.77 29.82
CA ARG A 25 -30.88 27.28 31.01
C ARG A 25 -31.40 26.69 32.32
N PRO A 26 -32.72 26.60 32.58
CA PRO A 26 -33.22 25.95 33.78
C PRO A 26 -32.75 24.49 33.93
N LEU A 27 -32.69 23.74 32.82
CA LEU A 27 -32.23 22.35 32.84
C LEU A 27 -30.73 22.21 33.10
N GLU A 28 -29.92 23.20 32.71
CA GLU A 28 -28.46 23.23 32.91
C GLU A 28 -28.05 23.80 34.27
N GLU A 29 -28.80 24.78 34.81
CA GLU A 29 -28.40 25.58 35.98
C GLU A 29 -29.23 25.27 37.24
N GLU A 30 -30.48 24.80 37.11
CA GLU A 30 -31.31 24.45 38.26
C GLU A 30 -31.09 22.98 38.69
N SER A 31 -31.35 22.68 39.97
CA SER A 31 -31.09 21.37 40.58
C SER A 31 -29.67 20.85 40.36
N GLU A 32 -28.67 21.71 40.49
CA GLU A 32 -27.24 21.38 40.31
C GLU A 32 -26.90 20.78 38.92
N GLY A 33 -27.73 21.02 37.91
CA GLY A 33 -27.55 20.51 36.55
C GLY A 33 -28.12 19.10 36.32
N GLU A 34 -28.79 18.49 37.31
CA GLU A 34 -29.43 17.18 37.19
C GLU A 34 -30.57 17.18 36.13
N GLY A 35 -31.13 18.35 35.81
CA GLY A 35 -32.10 18.49 34.72
C GLY A 35 -31.54 18.14 33.33
N LEU A 36 -30.21 18.14 33.18
CA LEU A 36 -29.53 17.80 31.94
C LEU A 36 -29.33 16.27 31.79
N ASP A 37 -29.48 15.48 32.85
CA ASP A 37 -29.18 14.04 32.84
C ASP A 37 -29.92 13.26 31.74
N PRO A 38 -31.24 13.46 31.51
CA PRO A 38 -31.94 12.78 30.42
C PRO A 38 -31.39 13.17 29.05
N VAL A 39 -31.04 14.44 28.85
CA VAL A 39 -30.52 14.96 27.57
C VAL A 39 -29.10 14.45 27.33
N ALA A 40 -28.26 14.43 28.37
CA ALA A 40 -26.92 13.86 28.33
C ALA A 40 -26.96 12.35 28.05
N ALA A 41 -27.92 11.62 28.64
CA ALA A 41 -28.13 10.20 28.36
C ALA A 41 -28.54 9.98 26.89
N PHE A 42 -29.45 10.78 26.34
CA PHE A 42 -29.80 10.72 24.91
C PHE A 42 -28.61 11.06 24.02
N ALA A 43 -27.84 12.10 24.33
CA ALA A 43 -26.63 12.45 23.60
C ALA A 43 -25.61 11.31 23.59
N ALA A 44 -25.42 10.62 24.72
CA ALA A 44 -24.55 9.45 24.81
C ALA A 44 -25.08 8.25 24.00
N ILE A 45 -26.40 8.02 23.98
CA ILE A 45 -27.01 7.00 23.11
C ILE A 45 -26.76 7.33 21.64
N TRP A 46 -27.02 8.55 21.22
CA TRP A 46 -26.81 8.97 19.83
C TRP A 46 -25.34 8.93 19.42
N ALA A 47 -24.41 9.33 20.29
CA ALA A 47 -22.98 9.17 20.04
C ALA A 47 -22.57 7.70 19.85
N ARG A 48 -23.18 6.77 20.60
CA ARG A 48 -22.97 5.33 20.40
C ARG A 48 -23.57 4.83 19.09
N VAL A 49 -24.75 5.31 18.71
CA VAL A 49 -25.40 4.95 17.44
C VAL A 49 -24.56 5.47 16.27
N ASP A 50 -24.11 6.72 16.32
CA ASP A 50 -23.30 7.32 15.27
C ASP A 50 -21.97 6.59 15.08
N ARG A 51 -21.28 6.27 16.20
CA ARG A 51 -20.09 5.41 16.16
C ARG A 51 -20.39 4.00 15.63
N ALA A 52 -21.55 3.42 15.95
CA ALA A 52 -21.94 2.11 15.45
C ALA A 52 -22.25 2.14 13.95
N ILE A 53 -22.85 3.22 13.45
CA ILE A 53 -23.08 3.47 12.03
C ILE A 53 -21.74 3.61 11.31
N ASP A 54 -20.87 4.50 11.77
CA ASP A 54 -19.52 4.69 11.23
C ASP A 54 -18.75 3.35 11.20
N TYR A 55 -18.74 2.62 12.30
CA TYR A 55 -18.10 1.31 12.37
C TYR A 55 -18.75 0.27 11.45
N THR A 56 -20.07 0.29 11.25
CA THR A 56 -20.77 -0.60 10.31
C THR A 56 -20.46 -0.23 8.86
N ILE A 57 -20.35 1.06 8.56
CA ILE A 57 -19.94 1.56 7.25
C ILE A 57 -18.50 1.14 6.97
N GLN A 58 -17.61 1.31 7.95
CA GLN A 58 -16.23 0.85 7.87
C GLN A 58 -16.12 -0.67 7.72
N ARG A 59 -17.07 -1.47 8.26
CA ARG A 59 -17.12 -2.94 8.07
C ARG A 59 -17.47 -3.38 6.65
N TYR A 60 -18.07 -2.53 5.81
CA TYR A 60 -18.16 -2.84 4.38
C TYR A 60 -16.77 -2.96 3.74
N TYR A 61 -15.76 -2.33 4.35
CA TYR A 61 -14.38 -2.62 4.05
C TYR A 61 -13.92 -3.81 4.90
N LEU A 62 -13.68 -4.95 4.24
CA LEU A 62 -13.27 -6.20 4.88
C LEU A 62 -12.04 -5.98 5.77
N LYS A 63 -12.11 -6.38 7.04
CA LYS A 63 -10.90 -6.59 7.85
C LYS A 63 -10.21 -7.86 7.29
N PRO A 64 -9.04 -7.76 6.62
CA PRO A 64 -8.36 -8.90 6.01
C PRO A 64 -8.10 -10.08 6.96
N HIS A 65 -7.87 -9.82 8.26
CA HIS A 65 -7.62 -10.90 9.22
C HIS A 65 -8.02 -10.52 10.66
N THR A 66 -8.23 -11.55 11.49
CA THR A 66 -8.68 -11.44 12.89
C THR A 66 -7.68 -10.72 13.81
N LEU A 67 -6.41 -10.66 13.41
CA LEU A 67 -5.34 -9.98 14.17
C LEU A 67 -5.23 -8.46 13.91
N GLN A 68 -6.04 -7.89 13.01
CA GLN A 68 -5.98 -6.46 12.72
C GLN A 68 -6.65 -5.64 13.83
N THR A 69 -5.82 -4.95 14.61
CA THR A 69 -6.25 -4.09 15.73
C THR A 69 -6.53 -2.63 15.33
N GLY A 70 -6.06 -2.21 14.15
CA GLY A 70 -6.28 -0.85 13.62
C GLY A 70 -7.67 -0.61 13.03
N GLU A 71 -7.91 0.65 12.64
CA GLU A 71 -9.13 1.06 11.93
C GLU A 71 -9.27 0.33 10.58
N PRO A 72 -10.48 -0.09 10.19
CA PRO A 72 -10.74 -0.69 8.87
C PRO A 72 -10.48 0.34 7.76
N ALA A 73 -9.92 -0.10 6.62
CA ALA A 73 -9.63 0.77 5.47
C ALA A 73 -8.92 2.09 5.85
N ALA A 74 -7.83 1.97 6.59
CA ALA A 74 -6.90 3.06 6.82
C ALA A 74 -5.85 3.14 5.72
N GLY A 75 -5.13 4.27 5.67
CA GLY A 75 -3.90 4.37 4.90
C GLY A 75 -2.78 3.50 5.49
N LEU A 76 -1.72 3.32 4.69
CA LEU A 76 -0.54 2.60 5.12
C LEU A 76 -0.05 3.12 6.49
N GLY A 77 0.04 2.21 7.45
CA GLY A 77 0.72 2.42 8.72
C GLY A 77 1.87 1.44 8.81
N ILE A 78 3.03 1.90 9.26
CA ILE A 78 4.17 1.03 9.55
C ILE A 78 4.18 0.79 11.05
N ALA A 79 4.16 -0.48 11.47
CA ALA A 79 4.28 -0.80 12.88
C ALA A 79 5.67 -0.41 13.36
N ALA A 80 5.72 0.34 14.45
CA ALA A 80 6.93 0.81 15.07
C ALA A 80 6.84 0.65 16.59
N GLY A 81 7.99 0.60 17.23
CA GLY A 81 8.10 0.55 18.69
C GLY A 81 9.54 0.47 19.15
N ALA A 82 9.70 0.32 20.46
CA ALA A 82 11.00 0.18 21.08
C ALA A 82 11.25 -1.26 21.52
N LEU A 83 12.49 -1.72 21.34
CA LEU A 83 13.01 -2.97 21.89
C LEU A 83 13.99 -2.67 23.01
N THR A 84 14.10 -3.60 23.94
CA THR A 84 15.12 -3.59 24.99
C THR A 84 16.22 -4.56 24.59
N LEU A 85 17.45 -4.07 24.44
CA LEU A 85 18.61 -4.92 24.24
C LEU A 85 19.41 -5.07 25.52
N THR A 86 19.86 -6.28 25.78
CA THR A 86 20.88 -6.56 26.79
C THR A 86 22.07 -7.24 26.13
N ARG A 87 23.24 -7.03 26.70
CA ARG A 87 24.50 -7.56 26.18
C ARG A 87 25.15 -8.47 27.21
N THR A 88 25.58 -9.63 26.73
CA THR A 88 26.42 -10.58 27.44
C THR A 88 27.84 -10.55 26.86
N ALA A 89 28.77 -11.25 27.49
CA ALA A 89 30.16 -11.31 27.01
C ALA A 89 30.19 -11.72 25.52
N PRO A 90 31.09 -11.14 24.70
CA PRO A 90 32.18 -10.24 25.08
C PRO A 90 31.75 -8.77 25.29
N MET A 91 32.28 -8.12 26.35
CA MET A 91 31.97 -6.72 26.72
C MET A 91 33.15 -5.75 26.52
N ASN A 92 34.27 -6.19 25.98
CA ASN A 92 35.52 -5.41 25.90
C ASN A 92 35.60 -4.42 24.73
N PHE A 93 34.53 -4.27 23.92
CA PHE A 93 34.49 -3.37 22.77
C PHE A 93 33.12 -2.72 22.62
N GLU A 94 33.04 -1.61 21.89
CA GLU A 94 31.79 -0.94 21.56
C GLU A 94 31.03 -1.67 20.45
N ILE A 95 29.72 -1.84 20.60
CA ILE A 95 28.85 -2.33 19.54
C ILE A 95 27.97 -1.18 19.03
N THR A 96 27.92 -0.96 17.72
CA THR A 96 27.00 -0.03 17.08
C THR A 96 26.03 -0.80 16.20
N LEU A 97 24.73 -0.61 16.42
CA LEU A 97 23.68 -1.02 15.50
C LEU A 97 23.33 0.17 14.63
N VAL A 98 23.61 0.06 13.33
CA VAL A 98 23.34 1.13 12.36
C VAL A 98 21.88 1.07 11.89
N PRO A 99 21.27 2.21 11.49
CA PRO A 99 19.96 2.22 10.84
C PRO A 99 19.91 1.26 9.65
N GLY A 100 18.77 0.58 9.48
CA GLY A 100 18.60 -0.47 8.48
C GLY A 100 19.05 -1.88 8.93
N THR A 101 19.60 -2.03 10.13
CA THR A 101 19.88 -3.37 10.70
C THR A 101 18.59 -4.15 10.88
N LEU A 102 18.52 -5.36 10.31
CA LEU A 102 17.29 -6.15 10.25
C LEU A 102 17.10 -7.07 11.46
N LEU A 103 15.87 -7.11 11.99
CA LEU A 103 15.39 -8.00 13.02
C LEU A 103 14.22 -8.84 12.53
N GLN A 104 14.08 -10.05 13.06
CA GLN A 104 13.08 -11.02 12.64
C GLN A 104 12.11 -11.29 13.78
N ALA A 105 10.83 -10.98 13.58
CA ALA A 105 9.80 -11.54 14.45
C ALA A 105 9.65 -13.02 14.19
N SER A 106 9.35 -13.77 15.24
CA SER A 106 8.98 -15.17 15.16
C SER A 106 7.65 -15.38 15.87
N TYR A 107 6.84 -16.29 15.37
CA TYR A 107 5.59 -16.69 16.01
C TYR A 107 5.48 -18.21 16.00
N MET A 108 4.76 -18.75 16.98
CA MET A 108 4.45 -20.17 17.02
C MET A 108 3.15 -20.41 16.24
N ASP A 109 3.20 -21.29 15.24
CA ASP A 109 1.99 -21.69 14.52
C ASP A 109 1.11 -22.63 15.36
N THR A 110 -0.07 -22.97 14.85
CA THR A 110 -1.02 -23.85 15.55
C THR A 110 -0.47 -25.26 15.81
N PHE A 111 0.64 -25.63 15.18
CA PHE A 111 1.30 -26.91 15.36
C PHE A 111 2.49 -26.84 16.32
N GLY A 112 2.71 -25.69 16.97
CA GLY A 112 3.86 -25.49 17.86
C GLY A 112 5.18 -25.26 17.12
N THR A 113 5.16 -25.06 15.80
CA THR A 113 6.37 -24.80 15.01
C THR A 113 6.67 -23.32 15.00
N LEU A 114 7.91 -22.95 15.30
CA LEU A 114 8.36 -21.56 15.16
C LEU A 114 8.42 -21.19 13.68
N ARG A 115 7.76 -20.10 13.30
CA ARG A 115 7.72 -19.54 11.96
C ARG A 115 8.27 -18.12 11.98
N GLU A 116 8.98 -17.76 10.92
CA GLU A 116 9.41 -16.38 10.69
C GLU A 116 8.19 -15.51 10.36
N GLY A 117 8.05 -14.39 11.07
CA GLY A 117 7.02 -13.38 10.89
C GLY A 117 7.52 -12.14 10.16
N ALA A 118 7.05 -10.96 10.60
CA ALA A 118 7.45 -9.70 10.01
C ALA A 118 8.93 -9.36 10.28
N THR A 119 9.56 -8.70 9.32
CA THR A 119 10.92 -8.15 9.45
C THR A 119 10.86 -6.69 9.85
N TYR A 120 11.73 -6.31 10.78
CA TYR A 120 11.89 -4.94 11.28
C TYR A 120 13.28 -4.42 10.96
N GLU A 121 13.43 -3.12 10.87
CA GLU A 121 14.71 -2.43 10.78
C GLU A 121 14.90 -1.48 11.94
N VAL A 122 16.16 -1.29 12.32
CA VAL A 122 16.60 -0.25 13.23
C VAL A 122 16.38 1.13 12.60
N VAL A 123 15.71 2.04 13.31
CA VAL A 123 15.43 3.39 12.85
C VAL A 123 16.55 4.36 13.24
N THR A 124 17.02 4.26 14.49
CA THR A 124 18.02 5.16 15.07
C THR A 124 19.28 4.38 15.41
N GLU A 125 20.45 5.00 15.17
CA GLU A 125 21.73 4.37 15.54
C GLU A 125 21.76 4.14 17.06
N LEU A 126 22.05 2.90 17.46
CA LEU A 126 22.25 2.55 18.87
C LEU A 126 23.72 2.19 19.11
N VAL A 127 24.35 2.91 20.04
CA VAL A 127 25.70 2.62 20.52
C VAL A 127 25.63 1.96 21.89
N MET A 128 26.21 0.77 22.01
CA MET A 128 26.39 0.02 23.25
C MET A 128 27.88 0.12 23.66
N PRO A 129 28.22 0.98 24.64
CA PRO A 129 29.60 1.19 25.06
C PRO A 129 30.27 -0.10 25.56
N ALA A 130 31.60 -0.16 25.42
CA ALA A 130 32.39 -1.21 26.06
C ALA A 130 32.14 -1.22 27.59
N GLY A 131 32.01 -2.42 28.16
CA GLY A 131 31.79 -2.66 29.59
C GLY A 131 30.34 -2.50 30.06
N SER A 132 29.41 -2.09 29.19
CA SER A 132 28.00 -1.92 29.55
C SER A 132 27.16 -3.11 29.08
N ALA A 133 26.35 -3.66 29.97
CA ALA A 133 25.44 -4.79 29.71
C ALA A 133 24.02 -4.35 29.29
N GLY A 134 23.70 -3.06 29.37
CA GLY A 134 22.34 -2.54 29.14
C GLY A 134 21.53 -2.40 30.44
N PRO A 135 20.20 -2.20 30.36
CA PRO A 135 19.37 -2.25 29.15
C PRO A 135 19.63 -1.07 28.20
N PHE A 136 19.47 -1.30 26.90
CA PHE A 136 19.50 -0.28 25.85
C PHE A 136 18.17 -0.24 25.11
N SER A 137 17.65 0.96 24.85
CA SER A 137 16.44 1.14 24.05
C SER A 137 16.79 1.24 22.57
N LEU A 138 16.10 0.48 21.73
CA LEU A 138 16.31 0.45 20.28
C LEU A 138 14.97 0.69 19.56
N ASP A 139 14.86 1.79 18.82
CA ASP A 139 13.68 2.06 18.02
C ASP A 139 13.72 1.27 16.71
N VAL A 140 12.62 0.57 16.42
CA VAL A 140 12.48 -0.26 15.22
C VAL A 140 11.17 0.01 14.49
N GLN A 141 11.15 -0.27 13.20
CA GLN A 141 9.96 -0.20 12.34
C GLN A 141 9.90 -1.38 11.37
N ALA A 142 8.71 -1.78 10.93
CA ALA A 142 8.56 -2.86 9.94
C ALA A 142 9.08 -2.45 8.54
N VAL A 143 9.75 -3.38 7.83
CA VAL A 143 10.45 -3.10 6.55
C VAL A 143 9.55 -3.22 5.32
N SER A 144 8.44 -3.97 5.41
CA SER A 144 7.54 -4.21 4.28
C SER A 144 6.25 -3.41 4.40
N GLY A 145 5.99 -2.53 3.43
CA GLY A 145 4.69 -1.92 3.24
C GLY A 145 3.70 -2.94 2.67
N GLY A 146 2.61 -3.22 3.39
CA GLY A 146 1.57 -4.16 2.95
C GLY A 146 1.42 -5.40 3.83
N PHE A 147 2.34 -5.62 4.78
CA PHE A 147 2.03 -6.37 5.98
C PHE A 147 2.05 -5.39 7.13
N SER A 148 0.93 -5.26 7.82
CA SER A 148 0.74 -4.35 8.94
C SER A 148 1.79 -4.49 10.04
N GLY A 149 2.70 -5.47 10.02
CA GLY A 149 3.86 -5.53 10.91
C GLY A 149 3.48 -5.52 12.39
N ASN A 150 2.23 -5.82 12.72
CA ASN A 150 1.79 -5.82 14.10
C ASN A 150 2.20 -7.15 14.71
N VAL A 151 2.94 -7.09 15.81
CA VAL A 151 3.38 -8.27 16.55
C VAL A 151 3.11 -8.10 18.04
N ARG A 152 2.81 -9.22 18.71
CA ARG A 152 2.61 -9.23 20.16
C ARG A 152 3.93 -9.02 20.86
N GLU A 153 3.88 -8.64 22.13
CA GLU A 153 5.06 -8.63 23.01
C GLU A 153 5.85 -9.96 22.90
N GLY A 154 7.18 -9.87 23.00
CA GLY A 154 8.09 -11.00 22.91
C GLY A 154 8.18 -11.71 21.55
N SER A 155 7.62 -11.16 20.46
CA SER A 155 7.69 -11.80 19.13
C SER A 155 9.02 -11.54 18.44
N ILE A 156 9.63 -10.36 18.62
CA ILE A 156 10.93 -10.02 18.05
C ILE A 156 12.02 -10.53 19.00
N VAL A 157 12.66 -11.64 18.60
CA VAL A 157 13.61 -12.37 19.46
C VAL A 157 14.99 -12.55 18.85
N ALA A 158 15.16 -12.23 17.56
CA ALA A 158 16.41 -12.49 16.85
C ALA A 158 16.68 -11.42 15.78
N PHE A 159 17.96 -11.26 15.45
CA PHE A 159 18.37 -10.59 14.22
C PHE A 159 18.06 -11.48 13.02
N VAL A 160 17.75 -10.89 11.87
CA VAL A 160 17.68 -11.66 10.62
C VAL A 160 19.07 -12.28 10.38
N SER A 161 19.09 -13.59 10.14
CA SER A 161 20.32 -14.29 9.77
C SER A 161 20.85 -13.69 8.48
N GLN A 162 22.03 -13.10 8.54
CA GLN A 162 22.77 -12.66 7.36
C GLN A 162 23.94 -13.59 7.13
N THR A 163 24.38 -13.65 5.88
CA THR A 163 25.53 -14.47 5.47
C THR A 163 26.74 -14.16 6.34
N VAL A 164 27.20 -15.18 7.07
CA VAL A 164 28.52 -15.20 7.70
C VAL A 164 29.54 -15.47 6.60
N ALA A 165 30.61 -14.70 6.54
CA ALA A 165 31.71 -14.95 5.63
C ALA A 165 32.92 -15.46 6.41
N GLU A 166 33.46 -16.61 5.98
CA GLU A 166 34.69 -17.19 6.50
C GLU A 166 35.85 -16.88 5.56
N ILE A 167 36.87 -16.21 6.10
CA ILE A 167 38.01 -15.70 5.37
C ILE A 167 39.25 -16.49 5.79
N ASP A 168 39.75 -17.37 4.93
CA ASP A 168 40.85 -18.27 5.28
C ASP A 168 42.21 -17.56 5.44
N ASP A 169 42.41 -16.45 4.71
CA ASP A 169 43.71 -15.76 4.61
C ASP A 169 43.55 -14.24 4.77
N ALA A 170 43.02 -13.82 5.93
CA ALA A 170 42.85 -12.41 6.26
C ALA A 170 44.18 -11.80 6.75
N THR A 171 44.56 -10.65 6.21
CA THR A 171 45.79 -9.94 6.57
C THR A 171 45.51 -8.50 6.98
N ILE A 172 46.04 -8.07 8.13
CA ILE A 172 45.95 -6.68 8.58
C ILE A 172 46.90 -5.82 7.73
N GLY A 173 46.38 -4.77 7.10
CA GLY A 173 47.15 -3.85 6.28
C GLY A 173 48.11 -2.97 7.09
N ALA A 174 49.06 -2.32 6.40
CA ALA A 174 50.06 -1.46 7.05
C ALA A 174 49.48 -0.26 7.81
N GLY A 175 48.28 0.20 7.42
CA GLY A 175 47.54 1.26 8.10
C GLY A 175 46.88 0.83 9.43
N LEU A 176 46.90 -0.48 9.73
CA LEU A 176 46.25 -1.11 10.89
C LEU A 176 44.72 -0.98 10.94
N ASP A 177 44.12 -0.21 10.05
CA ASP A 177 42.68 0.03 9.92
C ASP A 177 42.07 -0.77 8.76
N THR A 178 42.85 -1.61 8.09
CA THR A 178 42.41 -2.38 6.92
C THR A 178 42.66 -3.87 7.12
N VAL A 179 41.74 -4.69 6.61
CA VAL A 179 41.90 -6.14 6.50
C VAL A 179 41.71 -6.54 5.05
N THR A 180 42.68 -7.25 4.50
CA THR A 180 42.64 -7.77 3.12
C THR A 180 42.33 -9.25 3.14
N ASN A 181 41.42 -9.69 2.28
CA ASN A 181 41.14 -11.09 1.99
C ASN A 181 42.02 -11.57 0.83
N ALA A 182 42.96 -12.46 1.10
CA ALA A 182 43.72 -13.18 0.07
C ALA A 182 43.22 -14.62 -0.16
N GLY A 183 42.19 -15.04 0.59
CA GLY A 183 41.61 -16.38 0.54
C GLY A 183 40.67 -16.59 -0.64
N THR A 184 40.30 -17.86 -0.86
CA THR A 184 39.43 -18.28 -1.97
C THR A 184 38.04 -18.74 -1.55
N ARG A 185 37.77 -18.83 -0.24
CA ARG A 185 36.54 -19.41 0.29
C ARG A 185 35.35 -18.46 0.16
N ASP A 186 35.33 -17.40 0.96
CA ASP A 186 34.34 -16.32 0.86
C ASP A 186 35.01 -14.98 0.53
N SER A 187 34.18 -13.98 0.20
CA SER A 187 34.63 -12.61 -0.06
C SER A 187 33.81 -11.61 0.73
N PHE A 188 34.41 -10.44 0.97
CA PHE A 188 33.67 -9.33 1.54
C PHE A 188 32.66 -8.79 0.52
N ILE A 189 31.40 -8.64 0.94
CA ILE A 189 30.31 -8.09 0.14
C ILE A 189 29.71 -6.87 0.84
N ASP A 190 29.10 -5.96 0.09
CA ASP A 190 28.60 -4.67 0.60
C ASP A 190 27.67 -4.79 1.81
N SER A 191 26.92 -5.90 1.94
CA SER A 191 26.07 -6.16 3.10
C SER A 191 26.83 -6.41 4.41
N HIS A 192 28.16 -6.58 4.37
CA HIS A 192 28.99 -6.66 5.57
C HIS A 192 29.32 -5.28 6.16
N VAL A 193 29.04 -4.17 5.49
CA VAL A 193 29.22 -2.83 6.07
C VAL A 193 28.35 -2.67 7.32
N GLY A 194 28.94 -2.19 8.42
CA GLY A 194 28.29 -2.11 9.74
C GLY A 194 28.36 -3.41 10.56
N ARG A 195 28.83 -4.52 9.98
CA ARG A 195 29.08 -5.79 10.69
C ARG A 195 30.43 -5.79 11.40
N TYR A 196 30.74 -6.87 12.09
CA TYR A 196 31.98 -7.01 12.86
C TYR A 196 32.86 -8.10 12.28
N PHE A 197 34.14 -7.81 12.06
CA PHE A 197 35.15 -8.80 11.68
C PHE A 197 35.97 -9.21 12.89
N VAL A 198 36.26 -10.50 13.04
CA VAL A 198 37.14 -11.04 14.07
C VAL A 198 38.08 -12.09 13.46
N PHE A 199 39.29 -12.18 13.96
CA PHE A 199 40.20 -13.27 13.57
C PHE A 199 39.92 -14.51 14.41
N ASP A 200 40.02 -15.68 13.77
CA ASP A 200 39.97 -16.97 14.44
C ASP A 200 41.38 -17.34 14.90
N THR A 201 41.79 -16.85 16.06
CA THR A 201 43.10 -17.16 16.63
C THR A 201 43.05 -18.51 17.36
N THR A 202 43.75 -19.51 16.83
CA THR A 202 44.00 -20.76 17.57
C THR A 202 45.09 -20.60 18.62
N THR A 203 45.79 -19.47 18.63
CA THR A 203 46.93 -19.19 19.52
C THR A 203 46.60 -17.99 20.43
N PRO A 204 46.50 -18.17 21.77
CA PRO A 204 46.01 -17.16 22.72
C PRO A 204 46.86 -15.89 22.90
N ILE A 205 47.78 -15.58 21.98
CA ILE A 205 48.83 -14.58 22.20
C ILE A 205 48.39 -13.18 21.74
N ASP A 206 47.33 -13.05 20.94
CA ASP A 206 46.94 -11.76 20.33
C ASP A 206 45.49 -11.37 20.69
N VAL A 207 45.29 -10.93 21.94
CA VAL A 207 43.99 -10.46 22.48
C VAL A 207 43.36 -9.35 21.62
N ASP A 208 44.20 -8.59 20.89
CA ASP A 208 43.73 -7.54 20.00
C ASP A 208 42.98 -8.11 18.78
N ARG A 209 43.44 -9.23 18.22
CA ARG A 209 42.80 -9.90 17.08
C ARG A 209 41.52 -10.63 17.42
N GLU A 210 41.39 -11.08 18.67
CA GLU A 210 40.17 -11.69 19.20
C GLU A 210 39.07 -10.66 19.46
N THR A 211 39.40 -9.36 19.44
CA THR A 211 38.43 -8.28 19.65
C THR A 211 37.74 -7.93 18.33
N PRO A 212 36.41 -8.14 18.20
CA PRO A 212 35.68 -7.81 16.99
C PRO A 212 35.78 -6.33 16.62
N ARG A 213 35.94 -6.04 15.33
CA ARG A 213 36.07 -4.67 14.80
C ARG A 213 34.96 -4.37 13.79
N ARG A 214 34.28 -3.23 13.94
CA ARG A 214 33.20 -2.82 13.03
C ARG A 214 33.76 -2.50 11.65
N ILE A 215 33.17 -3.05 10.60
CA ILE A 215 33.48 -2.75 9.19
C ILE A 215 32.82 -1.43 8.82
N ILE A 216 33.60 -0.45 8.36
CA ILE A 216 33.12 0.87 7.92
C ILE A 216 32.89 0.89 6.41
N SER A 217 33.77 0.27 5.64
CA SER A 217 33.69 0.29 4.18
C SER A 217 34.37 -0.94 3.59
N ILE A 218 33.99 -1.26 2.35
CA ILE A 218 34.52 -2.39 1.59
C ILE A 218 34.94 -1.88 0.22
N GLY A 219 36.15 -2.22 -0.19
CA GLY A 219 36.75 -1.88 -1.48
C GLY A 219 37.32 -3.15 -2.12
N GLY A 220 36.46 -3.92 -2.78
CA GLY A 220 36.84 -5.22 -3.34
C GLY A 220 37.18 -6.22 -2.22
N GLN A 221 38.43 -6.68 -2.19
CA GLN A 221 38.90 -7.64 -1.18
C GLN A 221 39.43 -6.97 0.10
N VAL A 222 39.34 -5.65 0.21
CA VAL A 222 39.83 -4.89 1.38
C VAL A 222 38.64 -4.33 2.15
N VAL A 223 38.63 -4.50 3.46
CA VAL A 223 37.70 -3.82 4.37
C VAL A 223 38.45 -2.83 5.24
N THR A 224 37.80 -1.71 5.54
CA THR A 224 38.27 -0.74 6.54
C THR A 224 37.50 -0.95 7.83
N VAL A 225 38.19 -1.02 8.96
CA VAL A 225 37.60 -1.22 10.29
C VAL A 225 37.64 0.06 11.14
N ALA A 226 36.68 0.20 12.06
CA ALA A 226 36.51 1.42 12.86
C ALA A 226 37.58 1.64 13.92
N THR A 227 38.08 0.56 14.53
CA THR A 227 39.15 0.62 15.52
C THR A 227 40.37 -0.07 14.94
N PRO A 228 41.50 0.64 14.74
CA PRO A 228 42.72 0.03 14.24
C PRO A 228 43.22 -1.09 15.16
N TYR A 229 43.85 -2.10 14.56
CA TYR A 229 44.58 -3.14 15.27
C TYR A 229 45.88 -2.60 15.88
N ALA A 230 46.42 -3.30 16.87
CA ALA A 230 47.64 -2.92 17.58
C ALA A 230 48.92 -3.19 16.77
N ALA A 231 48.88 -4.16 15.84
CA ALA A 231 50.03 -4.55 15.05
C ALA A 231 49.64 -5.10 13.67
N VAL A 232 50.55 -4.97 12.71
CA VAL A 232 50.43 -5.65 11.41
C VAL A 232 50.50 -7.15 11.66
N GLY A 233 49.59 -7.89 11.04
CA GLY A 233 49.43 -9.31 11.28
C GLY A 233 50.04 -10.18 10.19
N ILE A 234 50.54 -11.35 10.58
CA ILE A 234 50.63 -12.48 9.65
C ILE A 234 49.23 -12.89 9.19
N PRO A 235 49.08 -13.42 7.97
CA PRO A 235 47.81 -13.92 7.49
C PRO A 235 47.23 -14.98 8.43
N ALA A 236 45.94 -14.90 8.68
CA ALA A 236 45.22 -15.78 9.60
C ALA A 236 43.76 -15.90 9.19
N PRO A 237 43.08 -17.01 9.55
CA PRO A 237 41.65 -17.12 9.32
C PRO A 237 40.88 -16.10 10.16
N GLY A 238 39.73 -15.67 9.66
CA GLY A 238 38.80 -14.81 10.38
C GLY A 238 37.40 -14.91 9.81
N ARG A 239 36.44 -14.26 10.46
CA ARG A 239 35.04 -14.28 10.03
C ARG A 239 34.33 -12.97 10.28
N VAL A 240 33.31 -12.72 9.46
CA VAL A 240 32.32 -11.66 9.69
C VAL A 240 31.23 -12.21 10.61
N LEU A 241 31.09 -11.62 11.79
CA LEU A 241 30.13 -12.04 12.82
C LEU A 241 28.71 -11.55 12.50
N ALA A 242 27.73 -12.41 12.79
CA ALA A 242 26.35 -11.98 12.89
C ALA A 242 26.14 -11.21 14.22
N PHE A 243 25.12 -10.35 14.28
CA PHE A 243 24.81 -9.64 15.53
C PHE A 243 24.44 -10.60 16.67
N ALA A 244 23.88 -11.78 16.34
CA ALA A 244 23.60 -12.83 17.30
C ALA A 244 24.87 -13.39 17.97
N ASP A 245 26.03 -13.33 17.30
CA ASP A 245 27.31 -13.82 17.84
C ASP A 245 27.96 -12.82 18.82
N LEU A 246 27.45 -11.59 18.91
CA LEU A 246 27.99 -10.53 19.77
C LEU A 246 27.43 -10.56 21.19
N GLY A 247 26.71 -11.63 21.56
CA GLY A 247 26.12 -11.79 22.89
C GLY A 247 24.94 -10.84 23.15
N ILE A 248 24.29 -10.31 22.11
CA ILE A 248 23.12 -9.43 22.25
C ILE A 248 21.86 -10.26 22.40
N THR A 249 21.09 -9.99 23.44
CA THR A 249 19.75 -10.54 23.66
C THR A 249 18.73 -9.45 23.42
N ILE A 250 17.65 -9.79 22.69
CA ILE A 250 16.56 -8.89 22.36
C ILE A 250 15.35 -9.23 23.24
N GLU A 251 14.76 -8.21 23.84
CA GLU A 251 13.47 -8.28 24.54
C GLU A 251 12.52 -7.25 23.93
N GLN A 252 11.28 -7.68 23.66
CA GLN A 252 10.23 -6.83 23.14
C GLN A 252 9.17 -6.67 24.25
N PRO A 253 9.28 -5.64 25.11
CA PRO A 253 8.43 -5.50 26.30
C PRO A 253 6.97 -5.21 25.94
N ASP A 254 6.74 -4.46 24.87
CA ASP A 254 5.40 -4.05 24.43
C ASP A 254 5.07 -4.59 23.04
N ALA A 255 3.79 -4.74 22.72
CA ALA A 255 3.36 -5.05 21.36
C ALA A 255 3.71 -3.90 20.40
N LEU A 256 4.26 -4.23 19.23
CA LEU A 256 4.43 -3.26 18.15
C LEU A 256 3.10 -3.18 17.41
N THR A 257 2.47 -2.01 17.52
CA THR A 257 1.14 -1.74 16.99
C THR A 257 1.20 -0.61 15.97
N SER A 258 0.05 -0.10 15.53
CA SER A 258 -0.13 1.00 14.57
C SER A 258 0.14 0.68 13.11
N GLY A 259 0.69 -0.49 12.79
CA GLY A 259 0.83 -0.83 11.39
C GLY A 259 -0.51 -1.23 10.78
N ARG A 260 -0.73 -0.81 9.55
CA ARG A 260 -2.01 -0.88 8.84
C ARG A 260 -1.69 -1.14 7.38
N ASP A 261 -2.32 -2.15 6.79
CA ASP A 261 -2.19 -2.38 5.35
C ASP A 261 -2.84 -1.21 4.60
N ALA A 262 -2.27 -0.85 3.45
CA ALA A 262 -2.73 0.25 2.60
C ALA A 262 -4.01 -0.08 1.81
N TRP A 263 -4.99 -0.74 2.43
CA TRP A 263 -6.21 -1.19 1.73
C TRP A 263 -7.02 -0.03 1.15
N LEU A 264 -7.04 1.11 1.84
CA LEU A 264 -7.69 2.29 1.30
C LEU A 264 -7.03 2.76 0.00
N ASP A 265 -5.70 2.68 -0.07
CA ASP A 265 -4.94 3.02 -1.27
C ASP A 265 -5.11 1.96 -2.37
N ALA A 266 -5.21 0.67 -2.02
CA ALA A 266 -5.51 -0.41 -2.98
C ALA A 266 -6.92 -0.27 -3.60
N ILE A 267 -7.92 0.07 -2.80
CA ILE A 267 -9.29 0.35 -3.28
C ILE A 267 -9.30 1.62 -4.14
N GLY A 268 -8.55 2.64 -3.72
CA GLY A 268 -8.34 3.84 -4.52
C GLY A 268 -7.70 3.52 -5.87
N GLU A 269 -6.68 2.67 -5.90
CA GLU A 269 -6.02 2.20 -7.12
C GLU A 269 -6.99 1.42 -8.03
N GLU A 270 -7.81 0.51 -7.48
CA GLU A 270 -8.86 -0.20 -8.22
C GLU A 270 -9.84 0.78 -8.89
N ARG A 271 -10.19 1.86 -8.19
CA ARG A 271 -11.04 2.94 -8.71
C ARG A 271 -10.29 4.01 -9.49
N ARG A 272 -8.96 3.90 -9.65
CA ARG A 272 -8.03 4.92 -10.18
C ARG A 272 -8.18 6.31 -9.52
N ILE A 273 -8.59 6.34 -8.26
CA ILE A 273 -8.66 7.53 -7.42
C ILE A 273 -7.47 7.47 -6.47
N PHE A 274 -6.36 8.12 -6.81
CA PHE A 274 -5.15 8.14 -5.96
C PHE A 274 -5.22 9.22 -4.89
N ARG A 275 -4.61 8.96 -3.74
CA ARG A 275 -4.49 9.90 -2.62
C ARG A 275 -3.74 11.18 -3.02
N ARG A 276 -4.23 12.34 -2.59
CA ARG A 276 -3.55 13.62 -2.78
C ARG A 276 -2.49 13.84 -1.70
N ASN A 277 -1.47 14.64 -2.00
CA ASN A 277 -0.44 14.97 -1.03
C ASN A 277 -1.05 15.66 0.21
N GLY A 278 -0.84 15.08 1.39
CA GLY A 278 -1.39 15.57 2.66
C GLY A 278 -2.88 15.28 2.89
N GLU A 279 -3.52 14.47 2.04
CA GLU A 279 -4.91 14.06 2.25
C GLU A 279 -5.02 13.07 3.42
N SER A 280 -5.88 13.39 4.39
CA SER A 280 -6.17 12.50 5.52
C SER A 280 -6.89 11.24 5.05
N ASP A 281 -6.80 10.16 5.84
CA ASP A 281 -7.52 8.91 5.57
C ASP A 281 -9.04 9.16 5.41
N ASP A 282 -9.63 9.98 6.27
CA ASP A 282 -11.07 10.29 6.21
C ASP A 282 -11.46 11.04 4.94
N ALA A 283 -10.69 12.08 4.56
CA ALA A 283 -10.96 12.84 3.35
C ALA A 283 -10.79 11.97 2.08
N TYR A 284 -9.79 11.09 2.09
CA TYR A 284 -9.56 10.17 1.00
C TYR A 284 -10.68 9.10 0.92
N ARG A 285 -11.13 8.60 2.07
CA ARG A 285 -12.24 7.65 2.16
C ARG A 285 -13.54 8.26 1.67
N ASP A 286 -13.88 9.48 2.09
CA ASP A 286 -15.06 10.20 1.60
C ASP A 286 -15.01 10.34 0.07
N ARG A 287 -13.86 10.74 -0.48
CA ARG A 287 -13.66 10.89 -1.93
C ARG A 287 -13.72 9.57 -2.70
N ILE A 288 -13.24 8.47 -2.13
CA ILE A 288 -13.35 7.14 -2.73
C ILE A 288 -14.81 6.66 -2.68
N CYS A 289 -15.51 6.88 -1.56
CA CYS A 289 -16.91 6.48 -1.32
C CYS A 289 -17.89 7.23 -2.21
N GLU A 290 -17.67 8.53 -2.40
CA GLU A 290 -18.42 9.35 -3.34
C GLU A 290 -18.07 8.86 -4.75
N LEU A 291 -18.98 8.07 -5.35
CA LEU A 291 -18.92 7.77 -6.78
C LEU A 291 -18.73 9.11 -7.50
N PRO A 292 -17.58 9.33 -8.17
CA PRO A 292 -17.39 10.58 -8.87
C PRO A 292 -18.54 10.69 -9.87
N ASP A 293 -19.21 11.84 -9.89
CA ASP A 293 -20.29 12.14 -10.85
C ASP A 293 -19.81 11.91 -12.31
N THR A 294 -18.51 11.70 -12.56
CA THR A 294 -17.91 11.33 -13.83
C THR A 294 -18.48 10.07 -14.48
N ILE A 295 -19.07 9.15 -13.72
CA ILE A 295 -19.69 7.94 -14.29
C ILE A 295 -21.21 8.01 -14.38
N SER A 296 -21.83 9.11 -13.94
CA SER A 296 -23.26 9.28 -14.13
C SER A 296 -23.56 9.48 -15.63
N PRO A 297 -24.73 9.03 -16.12
CA PRO A 297 -25.15 9.35 -17.49
C PRO A 297 -25.10 10.85 -17.77
N GLY A 298 -25.28 11.70 -16.75
CA GLY A 298 -25.11 13.15 -16.85
C GLY A 298 -23.69 13.58 -17.21
N ALA A 299 -22.66 13.02 -16.58
CA ALA A 299 -21.27 13.37 -16.92
C ALA A 299 -20.83 12.82 -18.27
N ILE A 300 -21.18 11.58 -18.60
CA ILE A 300 -20.88 11.00 -19.91
C ILE A 300 -21.50 11.86 -21.02
N ASN A 301 -22.77 12.26 -20.85
CA ASN A 301 -23.42 13.19 -21.77
C ASN A 301 -22.68 14.54 -21.89
N ARG A 302 -22.13 15.09 -20.81
CA ARG A 302 -21.36 16.35 -20.85
C ARG A 302 -20.03 16.18 -21.59
N ILE A 303 -19.36 15.04 -21.45
CA ILE A 303 -18.11 14.73 -22.18
C ILE A 303 -18.42 14.58 -23.67
N ALA A 304 -19.41 13.76 -24.00
CA ALA A 304 -19.83 13.53 -25.39
C ALA A 304 -20.26 14.83 -26.07
N ARG A 305 -21.11 15.66 -25.45
CA ARG A 305 -21.49 16.99 -25.98
C ARG A 305 -20.30 17.89 -26.24
N ARG A 306 -19.31 17.93 -25.34
CA ARG A 306 -18.13 18.78 -25.50
C ARG A 306 -17.30 18.44 -26.74
N ILE A 307 -17.27 17.16 -27.11
CA ILE A 307 -16.46 16.65 -28.22
C ILE A 307 -17.28 16.64 -29.52
N LEU A 308 -18.54 16.20 -29.47
CA LEU A 308 -19.37 15.94 -30.64
C LEU A 308 -20.21 17.15 -31.10
N ASP A 309 -20.73 17.97 -30.17
CA ASP A 309 -21.59 19.12 -30.53
C ASP A 309 -20.86 20.15 -31.42
N PRO A 310 -19.57 20.49 -31.20
CA PRO A 310 -18.84 21.42 -32.08
C PRO A 310 -18.69 20.93 -33.53
N LEU A 311 -18.79 19.62 -33.73
CA LEU A 311 -18.68 18.96 -35.04
C LEU A 311 -20.04 18.65 -35.65
N GLY A 312 -21.14 18.97 -34.96
CA GLY A 312 -22.49 18.65 -35.41
C GLY A 312 -22.84 17.16 -35.41
N ILE A 313 -22.02 16.33 -34.76
CA ILE A 313 -22.25 14.88 -34.66
C ILE A 313 -23.30 14.65 -33.57
N ARG A 314 -24.45 14.09 -33.97
CA ARG A 314 -25.52 13.72 -33.04
C ARG A 314 -25.15 12.43 -32.31
N PHE A 315 -25.55 12.31 -31.06
CA PHE A 315 -25.34 11.10 -30.28
C PHE A 315 -26.46 10.86 -29.28
N VAL A 316 -26.59 9.61 -28.83
CA VAL A 316 -27.49 9.19 -27.75
C VAL A 316 -26.74 8.22 -26.84
N LEU A 317 -26.78 8.48 -25.54
CA LEU A 317 -26.31 7.56 -24.51
C LEU A 317 -27.43 6.56 -24.20
N LYS A 318 -27.11 5.26 -24.22
CA LYS A 318 -28.06 4.17 -23.88
C LYS A 318 -27.46 3.33 -22.75
N GLU A 319 -28.20 3.15 -21.66
CA GLU A 319 -27.80 2.30 -20.54
C GLU A 319 -28.40 0.90 -20.67
N THR A 320 -27.65 -0.13 -20.30
CA THR A 320 -28.21 -1.49 -20.20
C THR A 320 -29.30 -1.52 -19.12
N ARG A 321 -30.42 -2.17 -19.45
CA ARG A 321 -31.58 -2.34 -18.55
C ARG A 321 -32.31 -1.05 -18.13
N ASP A 322 -32.23 0.05 -18.90
CA ASP A 322 -33.13 1.20 -18.69
C ASP A 322 -34.59 0.74 -18.82
N PRO A 323 -35.40 0.76 -17.75
CA PRO A 323 -36.77 0.25 -17.78
C PRO A 323 -37.72 1.10 -18.63
N ASN A 324 -37.37 2.36 -18.91
CA ASN A 324 -38.22 3.31 -19.62
C ASN A 324 -37.96 3.32 -21.12
N THR A 325 -36.71 3.16 -21.53
CA THR A 325 -36.35 3.21 -22.95
C THR A 325 -36.16 1.82 -23.52
N TRP A 326 -35.44 0.92 -22.85
CA TRP A 326 -35.02 -0.38 -23.40
C TRP A 326 -34.91 -1.44 -22.29
N PRO A 327 -36.04 -1.94 -21.75
CA PRO A 327 -36.01 -3.00 -20.75
C PRO A 327 -35.38 -4.26 -21.35
N GLY A 328 -34.16 -4.58 -20.92
CA GLY A 328 -33.43 -5.77 -21.36
C GLY A 328 -32.42 -5.58 -22.48
N PHE A 329 -31.96 -4.35 -22.79
CA PHE A 329 -30.80 -4.18 -23.67
C PHE A 329 -29.59 -4.96 -23.12
N ILE A 330 -29.18 -5.97 -23.87
CA ILE A 330 -27.96 -6.76 -23.71
C ILE A 330 -27.25 -6.63 -25.06
N TYR A 331 -26.02 -6.10 -25.03
CA TYR A 331 -25.24 -5.94 -26.24
C TYR A 331 -24.80 -7.33 -26.73
N ASP A 332 -25.19 -7.68 -27.95
CA ASP A 332 -24.81 -8.91 -28.63
C ASP A 332 -23.90 -8.53 -29.79
N GLU A 333 -22.67 -9.05 -29.78
CA GLU A 333 -21.62 -8.78 -30.76
C GLU A 333 -21.83 -9.56 -32.08
N SER A 334 -22.98 -10.24 -32.25
CA SER A 334 -23.33 -11.00 -33.46
C SER A 334 -23.42 -10.10 -34.71
N PRO A 335 -22.55 -10.31 -35.73
CA PRO A 335 -22.55 -9.51 -36.96
C PRO A 335 -23.70 -9.85 -37.93
N TYR A 336 -24.61 -10.76 -37.57
CA TYR A 336 -25.69 -11.22 -38.45
C TYR A 336 -27.04 -10.52 -38.21
N ASP A 337 -27.16 -9.67 -37.19
CA ASP A 337 -28.43 -9.11 -36.73
C ASP A 337 -28.63 -7.65 -37.13
N VAL A 338 -28.61 -7.38 -38.45
CA VAL A 338 -28.99 -6.07 -38.99
C VAL A 338 -30.52 -5.98 -39.06
N GLY A 339 -31.14 -5.28 -38.11
CA GLY A 339 -32.52 -4.77 -38.24
C GLY A 339 -33.60 -5.36 -37.32
N THR A 340 -33.25 -6.16 -36.29
CA THR A 340 -34.23 -6.63 -35.28
C THR A 340 -33.65 -6.63 -33.84
N PRO A 341 -34.47 -6.45 -32.78
CA PRO A 341 -33.98 -6.44 -31.40
C PRO A 341 -33.65 -7.85 -30.85
N PHE A 342 -32.34 -8.14 -30.79
CA PHE A 342 -31.49 -8.92 -29.85
C PHE A 342 -32.03 -10.16 -29.08
N ASP A 343 -31.35 -11.32 -29.19
CA ASP A 343 -31.62 -12.59 -28.50
C ASP A 343 -30.45 -13.28 -27.74
N GLY A 344 -29.33 -12.59 -27.47
CA GLY A 344 -28.62 -12.76 -26.19
C GLY A 344 -27.36 -13.62 -26.15
N TYR A 345 -26.35 -13.31 -26.96
CA TYR A 345 -24.96 -13.69 -26.69
C TYR A 345 -24.16 -12.53 -26.05
N VAL A 346 -23.26 -12.84 -25.10
CA VAL A 346 -22.52 -11.85 -24.29
C VAL A 346 -21.02 -12.18 -24.30
N GLY A 347 -20.22 -11.34 -24.98
CA GLY A 347 -18.74 -11.35 -24.94
C GLY A 347 -18.19 -10.82 -23.60
N GLY A 348 -16.92 -11.12 -23.28
CA GLY A 348 -16.34 -10.99 -21.93
C GLY A 348 -16.25 -9.58 -21.31
N CYS A 349 -15.73 -9.51 -20.05
CA CYS A 349 -15.62 -8.34 -19.14
C CYS A 349 -16.96 -7.66 -18.71
N GLU A 350 -18.05 -7.80 -19.46
CA GLU A 350 -19.23 -6.94 -19.33
C GLU A 350 -20.45 -7.64 -18.73
N LEU A 351 -20.45 -7.91 -17.42
CA LEU A 351 -21.55 -8.68 -16.81
C LEU A 351 -22.62 -7.90 -16.04
N THR A 352 -22.47 -6.62 -15.72
CA THR A 352 -23.54 -5.92 -14.95
C THR A 352 -23.64 -4.40 -15.09
N THR A 353 -22.67 -3.75 -15.75
CA THR A 353 -22.61 -2.28 -15.83
C THR A 353 -21.97 -1.89 -17.16
N ALA A 354 -22.81 -1.81 -18.20
CA ALA A 354 -22.42 -1.38 -19.54
C ALA A 354 -23.37 -0.28 -20.05
N PHE A 355 -22.82 0.75 -20.72
CA PHE A 355 -23.58 1.71 -21.51
C PHE A 355 -22.95 1.84 -22.90
N VAL A 356 -23.77 2.19 -23.89
CA VAL A 356 -23.34 2.40 -25.27
C VAL A 356 -23.58 3.85 -25.66
N ILE A 357 -22.64 4.42 -26.38
CA ILE A 357 -22.79 5.74 -27.00
C ILE A 357 -23.04 5.53 -28.48
N CYS A 358 -24.30 5.71 -28.88
CA CYS A 358 -24.68 5.68 -30.28
C CYS A 358 -24.31 7.04 -30.90
N VAL A 359 -23.43 7.04 -31.90
CA VAL A 359 -22.99 8.24 -32.61
C VAL A 359 -23.50 8.23 -34.05
N ALA A 360 -23.93 9.38 -34.56
CA ALA A 360 -24.31 9.55 -35.96
C ALA A 360 -23.07 9.67 -36.87
N LEU A 361 -23.29 9.58 -38.18
CA LEU A 361 -22.27 9.92 -39.18
C LEU A 361 -21.86 11.39 -39.06
N GLY A 362 -20.55 11.68 -39.17
CA GLY A 362 -20.02 13.05 -39.12
C GLY A 362 -20.13 13.83 -40.42
N GLY A 363 -20.50 13.19 -41.53
CA GLY A 363 -20.64 13.83 -42.83
C GLY A 363 -19.30 14.15 -43.51
N GLN A 364 -18.19 13.60 -43.00
CA GLN A 364 -16.84 13.80 -43.52
C GLN A 364 -16.44 12.77 -44.59
N GLY A 365 -17.39 11.94 -45.02
CA GLY A 365 -17.15 10.86 -45.95
C GLY A 365 -16.86 9.54 -45.24
N GLU A 366 -17.61 9.28 -44.17
CA GLU A 366 -17.71 7.98 -43.56
C GLU A 366 -18.44 7.04 -44.55
N PHE A 367 -17.69 6.40 -45.43
CA PHE A 367 -18.20 5.42 -46.39
C PHE A 367 -17.57 4.06 -46.07
N GLY A 368 -18.37 3.07 -45.70
CA GLY A 368 -17.89 1.71 -45.46
C GLY A 368 -18.65 0.99 -44.37
N ALA A 369 -18.67 -0.34 -44.45
CA ALA A 369 -19.07 -1.19 -43.33
C ALA A 369 -17.85 -1.36 -42.40
N PRO A 370 -18.01 -1.31 -41.06
CA PRO A 370 -16.91 -1.55 -40.14
C PRO A 370 -16.35 -2.96 -40.36
N TYR A 371 -15.06 -3.03 -40.63
CA TYR A 371 -14.27 -4.26 -40.80
C TYR A 371 -13.62 -4.63 -39.46
N ASP A 372 -13.74 -5.89 -39.03
CA ASP A 372 -12.80 -6.52 -38.12
C ASP A 372 -11.86 -7.43 -38.92
N ALA A 373 -10.56 -7.18 -38.78
CA ALA A 373 -9.58 -8.07 -39.36
C ALA A 373 -9.62 -9.38 -38.58
N THR A 374 -9.80 -10.49 -39.31
CA THR A 374 -9.34 -11.86 -39.01
C THR A 374 -10.32 -12.87 -38.39
N LEU A 375 -11.23 -13.43 -39.20
CA LEU A 375 -11.62 -14.85 -39.06
C LEU A 375 -11.75 -15.55 -40.42
N VAL A 376 -10.63 -16.12 -40.87
CA VAL A 376 -10.60 -17.20 -41.87
C VAL A 376 -11.30 -18.42 -41.23
N PRO A 377 -12.26 -19.11 -41.89
CA PRO A 377 -12.29 -19.38 -43.33
C PRO A 377 -13.55 -18.95 -44.10
N ASN A 378 -14.44 -18.13 -43.52
CA ASN A 378 -15.68 -17.73 -44.17
C ASN A 378 -15.68 -16.24 -44.54
N PRO A 379 -15.15 -15.86 -45.72
CA PRO A 379 -15.34 -14.51 -46.24
C PRO A 379 -16.83 -14.31 -46.54
N ASN A 380 -17.51 -13.47 -45.77
CA ASN A 380 -18.87 -13.03 -46.11
C ASN A 380 -18.79 -12.02 -47.27
N ALA A 381 -19.89 -11.88 -48.02
CA ALA A 381 -19.95 -11.20 -49.32
C ALA A 381 -19.69 -9.67 -49.31
N TRP A 382 -19.21 -9.11 -48.20
CA TRP A 382 -18.94 -7.68 -48.02
C TRP A 382 -17.49 -7.28 -48.34
N ASP A 383 -16.61 -8.26 -48.56
CA ASP A 383 -15.17 -8.11 -48.86
C ASP A 383 -14.86 -7.64 -50.31
N VAL A 384 -15.87 -7.20 -51.08
CA VAL A 384 -15.74 -6.87 -52.52
C VAL A 384 -16.07 -5.39 -52.82
N MET A 385 -16.33 -4.57 -51.80
CA MET A 385 -16.53 -3.13 -52.00
C MET A 385 -15.20 -2.37 -51.91
N ALA A 386 -14.84 -1.65 -52.99
CA ALA A 386 -13.57 -0.94 -53.16
C ALA A 386 -13.40 0.34 -52.30
N TYR A 387 -14.19 0.50 -51.24
CA TYR A 387 -14.23 1.71 -50.41
C TYR A 387 -14.13 1.32 -48.93
N ASP A 388 -12.97 0.82 -48.53
CA ASP A 388 -12.57 0.73 -47.12
C ASP A 388 -11.77 2.00 -46.78
N GLY A 389 -12.49 3.03 -46.35
CA GLY A 389 -11.92 4.30 -45.98
C GLY A 389 -12.66 4.86 -44.79
N PHE A 390 -11.96 5.10 -43.68
CA PHE A 390 -12.52 5.87 -42.58
C PHE A 390 -12.08 7.33 -42.71
N ALA A 391 -12.99 8.26 -42.43
CA ALA A 391 -12.64 9.66 -42.33
C ALA A 391 -11.68 9.84 -41.14
N VAL A 392 -10.41 10.17 -41.43
CA VAL A 392 -9.34 10.25 -40.41
C VAL A 392 -9.70 11.23 -39.29
N GLU A 393 -10.35 12.34 -39.62
CA GLU A 393 -10.80 13.34 -38.64
C GLU A 393 -11.94 12.82 -37.75
N TYR A 394 -12.91 12.09 -38.32
CA TYR A 394 -13.99 11.44 -37.58
C TYR A 394 -13.44 10.36 -36.65
N ALA A 395 -12.54 9.50 -37.14
CA ALA A 395 -11.88 8.48 -36.31
C ALA A 395 -11.03 9.09 -35.19
N ALA A 396 -10.29 10.17 -35.46
CA ALA A 396 -9.56 10.91 -34.44
C ALA A 396 -10.50 11.51 -33.38
N THR A 397 -11.67 11.98 -33.79
CA THR A 397 -12.72 12.49 -32.89
C THR A 397 -13.28 11.38 -32.01
N LEU A 398 -13.62 10.22 -32.57
CA LEU A 398 -14.10 9.08 -31.80
C LEU A 398 -13.01 8.52 -30.87
N GLY A 399 -11.75 8.53 -31.30
CA GLY A 399 -10.60 8.20 -30.44
C GLY A 399 -10.50 9.16 -29.25
N ALA A 400 -10.62 10.47 -29.48
CA ALA A 400 -10.63 11.45 -28.40
C ALA A 400 -11.83 11.29 -27.46
N LEU A 401 -13.01 10.95 -27.99
CA LEU A 401 -14.19 10.62 -27.20
C LEU A 401 -13.94 9.38 -26.32
N TYR A 402 -13.42 8.31 -26.91
CA TYR A 402 -13.08 7.08 -26.21
C TYR A 402 -12.07 7.35 -25.09
N ASP A 403 -10.98 8.06 -25.37
CA ASP A 403 -9.95 8.36 -24.38
C ASP A 403 -10.48 9.18 -23.21
N GLN A 404 -11.31 10.19 -23.48
CA GLN A 404 -11.89 11.05 -22.45
C GLN A 404 -12.90 10.29 -21.58
N ILE A 405 -13.69 9.40 -22.17
CA ILE A 405 -14.66 8.58 -21.43
C ILE A 405 -13.96 7.46 -20.67
N ASN A 406 -12.93 6.85 -21.26
CA ASN A 406 -12.10 5.85 -20.60
C ASN A 406 -11.32 6.46 -19.41
N ALA A 407 -10.88 7.71 -19.52
CA ALA A 407 -10.30 8.46 -18.42
C ALA A 407 -11.34 8.79 -17.34
N ALA A 408 -12.54 9.24 -17.74
CA ALA A 408 -13.61 9.63 -16.81
C ALA A 408 -14.26 8.46 -16.07
N ARG A 409 -14.38 7.29 -16.72
CA ARG A 409 -14.98 6.08 -16.13
C ARG A 409 -14.11 5.41 -15.08
N ALA A 410 -12.81 5.73 -15.06
CA ALA A 410 -11.86 5.24 -14.07
C ALA A 410 -11.88 3.70 -13.88
N ALA A 411 -12.12 2.95 -14.96
CA ALA A 411 -12.30 1.48 -14.99
C ALA A 411 -13.57 0.92 -14.29
N GLY A 412 -14.51 1.76 -13.83
CA GLY A 412 -15.67 1.31 -13.04
C GLY A 412 -16.86 0.72 -13.82
N VAL A 413 -17.01 1.06 -15.11
CA VAL A 413 -18.15 0.67 -15.95
C VAL A 413 -17.64 0.38 -17.36
N CYS A 414 -18.10 -0.67 -18.01
CA CYS A 414 -17.74 -0.96 -19.40
C CYS A 414 -18.54 -0.07 -20.35
N PHE A 415 -17.96 0.29 -21.49
CA PHE A 415 -18.68 1.10 -22.48
C PHE A 415 -18.16 0.82 -23.88
N ASP A 416 -19.03 1.05 -24.85
CA ASP A 416 -18.70 1.00 -26.26
C ASP A 416 -19.23 2.23 -27.00
N ILE A 417 -18.64 2.53 -28.15
CA ILE A 417 -19.08 3.58 -29.07
C ILE A 417 -19.53 2.90 -30.36
N VAL A 418 -20.81 3.01 -30.67
CA VAL A 418 -21.43 2.33 -31.80
C VAL A 418 -21.96 3.36 -32.79
N LEU A 419 -21.76 3.10 -34.08
CA LEU A 419 -22.35 3.91 -35.13
C LEU A 419 -23.84 3.58 -35.28
N ASP A 420 -24.71 4.59 -35.18
CA ASP A 420 -26.15 4.45 -35.38
C ASP A 420 -26.58 5.25 -36.62
N LEU A 421 -26.87 4.53 -37.71
CA LEU A 421 -27.26 5.13 -38.99
C LEU A 421 -28.65 5.78 -38.97
N ALA A 422 -29.45 5.51 -37.92
CA ALA A 422 -30.78 6.07 -37.75
C ALA A 422 -30.79 7.37 -36.94
N LEU A 423 -29.67 7.71 -36.27
CA LEU A 423 -29.49 9.03 -35.66
C LEU A 423 -29.36 10.04 -36.78
#